data_AF-C1C5C8-F1
#
_entry.id   AF-C1C5C8-F1
#
_cell.length_a   1.000
_cell.length_b   1.000
_cell.length_c   1.000
_cell.angle_alpha   90.00
_cell.angle_beta   90.00
_cell.angle_gamma   90.00
#
_symmetry.space_group_name_H-M   'P 1'
#
loop_
_entity.id
_entity.type
_entity.pdbx_description
1 polymer ?
#
loop_
_entity_poly.entity_id
_entity_poly.type
_entity_poly.pdbx_seq_one_letter_code
_entity_poly.pdbx_strand_id
1 'polypeptide(L)' 'MEKILLHNLNQTEFFINKAIGWTLRDYSKTNPTWVTCFIEKNKERMAELSIKEASKYL' A
#
# COMPACT_ATOMS: atom_id res chain seq x y z
N MET A 1 4.38 11.47 2.19
CA MET A 1 3.80 10.27 1.53
C MET A 1 2.91 9.48 2.49
N GLU A 2 3.46 8.98 3.60
CA GLU A 2 2.74 8.13 4.57
C GLU A 2 1.39 8.71 5.05
N LYS A 3 1.33 10.01 5.39
CA LYS A 3 0.09 10.67 5.87
C LYS A 3 -1.08 10.58 4.89
N ILE A 4 -0.81 10.65 3.58
CA ILE A 4 -1.85 10.55 2.53
C ILE A 4 -2.35 9.11 2.44
N LEU A 5 -1.45 8.13 2.49
CA LEU A 5 -1.81 6.71 2.48
C LEU A 5 -2.68 6.38 3.69
N LEU A 6 -2.25 6.77 4.90
CA LEU A 6 -2.96 6.50 6.15
C LEU A 6 -4.40 7.05 6.18
N HIS A 7 -4.65 8.21 5.56
CA HIS A 7 -5.97 8.82 5.48
C HIS A 7 -6.90 8.10 4.49
N ASN A 8 -6.33 7.36 3.54
CA ASN A 8 -7.06 6.62 2.51
C ASN A 8 -7.06 5.09 2.77
N LEU A 9 -6.62 4.66 3.95
CA LEU A 9 -6.85 3.29 4.40
C LEU A 9 -8.33 3.09 4.75
N ASN A 10 -8.86 1.86 4.63
CA ASN A 10 -10.28 1.50 4.77
C ASN A 10 -11.24 2.06 3.70
N GLN A 11 -10.72 2.49 2.55
CA GLN A 11 -11.57 2.91 1.44
C GLN A 11 -12.17 1.70 0.71
N THR A 12 -13.43 1.80 0.30
CA THR A 12 -14.09 0.77 -0.53
C THR A 12 -13.92 1.03 -2.03
N GLU A 13 -13.52 2.24 -2.40
CA GLU A 13 -13.41 2.67 -3.79
C GLU A 13 -12.25 1.95 -4.52
N PHE A 14 -12.58 1.27 -5.62
CA PHE A 14 -11.64 0.39 -6.33
C PHE A 14 -10.38 1.14 -6.82
N PHE A 15 -10.57 2.31 -7.43
CA PHE A 15 -9.45 3.07 -8.01
C PHE A 15 -8.51 3.65 -6.95
N ILE A 16 -9.04 4.00 -5.77
CA ILE A 16 -8.22 4.48 -4.66
C ILE A 16 -7.32 3.34 -4.15
N ASN A 17 -7.90 2.17 -3.90
CA ASN A 17 -7.16 1.00 -3.44
C ASN A 17 -6.10 0.55 -4.46
N LYS A 18 -6.42 0.63 -5.76
CA LYS A 18 -5.48 0.35 -6.85
C LYS A 18 -4.32 1.35 -6.90
N ALA A 19 -4.62 2.64 -6.77
CA ALA A 19 -3.60 3.69 -6.72
C ALA A 19 -2.64 3.50 -5.53
N ILE A 20 -3.17 3.21 -4.34
CA ILE A 20 -2.35 2.90 -3.15
C ILE A 20 -1.38 1.75 -3.43
N GLY A 21 -1.89 0.65 -3.98
CA GLY A 21 -1.07 -0.53 -4.30
C GLY A 21 0.04 -0.22 -5.32
N TRP A 22 -0.26 0.53 -6.37
CA TRP A 22 0.72 0.94 -7.38
C TRP A 22 1.77 1.91 -6.83
N THR A 23 1.35 2.88 -6.03
CA THR A 23 2.27 3.82 -5.38
C THR A 23 3.25 3.11 -4.46
N LEU A 24 2.77 2.14 -3.66
CA LEU A 24 3.65 1.33 -2.80
C LEU A 24 4.59 0.42 -3.60
N ARG A 25 4.08 -0.22 -4.65
CA ARG A 25 4.87 -1.05 -5.56
C ARG A 25 5.96 -0.25 -6.27
N ASP A 26 5.67 0.97 -6.68
CA ASP A 26 6.68 1.80 -7.33
C ASP A 26 7.76 2.22 -6.34
N TYR A 27 7.36 2.62 -5.13
CA TYR A 27 8.29 3.01 -4.07
C TYR A 27 9.14 1.85 -3.53
N SER A 28 8.67 0.60 -3.63
CA SER A 28 9.46 -0.56 -3.19
C SER A 28 10.75 -0.74 -3.99
N LYS A 29 10.84 -0.20 -5.22
CA LYS A 29 12.08 -0.14 -6.00
C LYS A 29 13.15 0.73 -5.34
N THR A 30 12.73 1.72 -4.54
CA THR A 30 13.63 2.64 -3.83
C THR A 30 13.88 2.17 -2.39
N ASN A 31 12.85 1.70 -1.69
CA ASN A 31 12.97 1.25 -0.29
C ASN A 31 12.01 0.10 0.01
N PRO A 32 12.38 -1.16 -0.31
CA PRO A 32 11.50 -2.30 -0.13
C PRO A 32 11.22 -2.59 1.34
N THR A 33 12.22 -2.43 2.23
CA THR A 33 12.06 -2.64 3.67
C THR A 33 11.00 -1.72 4.27
N TRP A 34 11.00 -0.43 3.89
CA TRP A 34 9.98 0.50 4.36
C TRP A 34 8.57 0.10 3.91
N VAL A 35 8.42 -0.35 2.66
CA VAL A 35 7.12 -0.80 2.13
C VAL A 35 6.64 -2.05 2.88
N THR A 36 7.51 -3.03 3.12
CA THR A 36 7.18 -4.23 3.91
C THR A 36 6.72 -3.85 5.33
N CYS A 37 7.46 -2.98 6.02
CA CYS A 37 7.07 -2.50 7.35
C CYS A 37 5.73 -1.73 7.31
N PHE A 38 5.49 -0.93 6.27
CA PHE A 38 4.24 -0.19 6.12
C PHE A 38 3.04 -1.13 5.93
N ILE A 39 3.18 -2.15 5.07
CA ILE A 39 2.13 -3.16 4.84
C ILE A 39 1.84 -3.90 6.13
N GLU A 40 2.84 -4.44 6.82
CA GLU A 40 2.64 -5.23 8.04
C GLU A 40 1.99 -4.39 9.16
N LYS A 41 2.42 -3.13 9.33
CA LYS A 41 1.86 -2.22 10.34
C LYS A 41 0.39 -1.85 10.06
N ASN A 42 -0.03 -1.82 8.80
CA ASN A 42 -1.34 -1.31 8.40
C ASN A 42 -2.25 -2.36 7.75
N LYS A 43 -1.85 -3.64 7.78
CA LYS A 43 -2.46 -4.74 7.02
C LYS A 43 -3.97 -4.85 7.24
N GLU A 44 -4.41 -4.74 8.49
CA GLU A 44 -5.83 -4.83 8.87
C GLU A 44 -6.69 -3.69 8.29
N ARG A 45 -6.06 -2.57 7.95
CA ARG A 45 -6.74 -1.38 7.40
C ARG A 45 -6.56 -1.24 5.88
N MET A 46 -5.78 -2.11 5.26
CA MET A 46 -5.52 -2.09 3.83
C MET A 46 -6.49 -3.01 3.11
N ALA A 47 -6.96 -2.60 1.94
CA ALA A 47 -7.69 -3.50 1.06
C ALA A 47 -6.75 -4.61 0.58
N GLU A 48 -7.26 -5.84 0.48
CA GLU A 48 -6.50 -7.01 -0.01
C GLU A 48 -5.88 -6.76 -1.39
N LEU A 49 -6.60 -6.03 -2.26
CA LEU A 49 -6.09 -5.60 -3.57
C LEU A 49 -4.83 -4.73 -3.43
N SER A 50 -4.83 -3.76 -2.52
CA SER A 50 -3.68 -2.88 -2.30
C SER A 50 -2.47 -3.65 -1.78
N ILE A 51 -2.68 -4.61 -0.87
CA ILE A 51 -1.62 -5.47 -0.34
C ILE A 51 -1.01 -6.31 -1.47
N LYS A 52 -1.86 -7.04 -2.22
CA LYS A 52 -1.44 -7.87 -3.36
C LYS A 52 -0.70 -7.07 -4.41
N GLU A 53 -1.16 -5.85 -4.70
CA GLU A 53 -0.48 -5.00 -5.65
C GLU A 53 0.89 -4.54 -5.12
N ALA A 54 0.94 -4.03 -3.88
CA ALA A 54 2.15 -3.51 -3.27
C ALA A 54 3.24 -4.57 -3.07
N SER A 55 2.87 -5.81 -2.76
CA SER A 55 3.80 -6.90 -2.46
C SER A 55 4.29 -7.70 -3.68
N LYS A 56 3.98 -7.26 -4.92
CA LYS A 56 4.31 -8.04 -6.14
C LYS A 56 5.83 -8.25 -6.34
N TYR A 57 6.65 -7.34 -5.83
CA TYR A 57 8.11 -7.33 -6.01
C TYR A 57 8.86 -7.19 -4.68
N LEU A 58 8.19 -7.48 -3.56
CA LEU A 58 8.80 -7.59 -2.22
C LEU A 58 9.11 -9.06 -1.97
#